data_AF-A0A6A3GUD9-F1
#
_entry.id   AF-A0A6A3GUD9-F1
#
_cell.length_a   1.000
_cell.length_b   1.000
_cell.length_c   1.000
_cell.angle_alpha   90.00
_cell.angle_beta   90.00
_cell.angle_gamma   90.00
#
_symmetry.space_group_name_H-M   'P 1'
#
loop_
_entity.id
_entity.type
_entity.pdbx_description
1 polymer ?
#
loop_
_entity_poly.entity_id
_entity_poly.type
_entity_poly.pdbx_seq_one_letter_code
_entity_poly.pdbx_strand_id
1 'polypeptide(L)'
;QDMHFARDEAHYLETKEKVLSKWGKKLELATFIKYFSKQWLAGKFEQWQSFRTPRGFATTNNPAEQFNRALKRDYTLHRRLKMGVLLVQLSACCKH
;
A
#
# COMPACT_ATOMS: atom_id res chain seq x y z
N GLN A 1 9.37 -0.32 -13.53
CA GLN A 1 8.19 -1.13 -13.87
C GLN A 1 7.56 -1.57 -12.56
N ASP A 2 6.26 -1.38 -12.43
CA ASP A 2 5.52 -1.59 -11.19
C ASP A 2 4.95 -3.01 -11.14
N MET A 3 5.26 -3.75 -10.07
CA MET A 3 4.76 -5.11 -9.84
C MET A 3 3.24 -5.15 -9.65
N HIS A 4 2.65 -4.07 -9.11
CA HIS A 4 1.22 -3.98 -8.84
C HIS A 4 0.40 -4.06 -10.13
N PHE A 5 0.83 -3.29 -11.13
CA PHE A 5 0.14 -3.12 -12.42
C PHE A 5 0.55 -4.14 -13.48
N ALA A 6 1.04 -5.31 -13.06
CA ALA A 6 1.24 -6.43 -13.96
C ALA A 6 -0.10 -6.80 -14.64
N ARG A 7 -0.02 -7.19 -15.91
CA ARG A 7 -1.21 -7.47 -16.74
C ARG A 7 -1.75 -8.88 -16.53
N ASP A 8 -0.85 -9.79 -16.16
CA ASP A 8 -1.10 -11.21 -15.94
C ASP A 8 0.02 -11.77 -15.04
N GLU A 9 -0.10 -13.05 -14.72
CA GLU A 9 0.83 -13.75 -13.84
C GLU A 9 2.25 -13.88 -14.42
N ALA A 10 2.38 -14.09 -15.72
CA ALA A 10 3.68 -14.22 -16.37
C ALA A 10 4.45 -12.90 -16.32
N HIS A 11 3.79 -11.79 -16.70
CA HIS A 11 4.36 -10.46 -16.62
C HIS A 11 4.66 -10.04 -15.16
N TYR A 12 3.86 -10.50 -14.20
CA TYR A 12 4.14 -10.29 -12.78
C TYR A 12 5.42 -11.00 -12.34
N LEU A 13 5.60 -12.28 -12.69
CA LEU A 13 6.79 -13.03 -12.30
C LEU A 13 8.06 -12.41 -12.89
N GLU A 14 8.02 -12.02 -14.17
CA GLU A 14 9.13 -11.32 -14.83
C GLU A 14 9.45 -9.98 -14.13
N THR A 15 8.41 -9.17 -13.85
CA THR A 15 8.59 -7.87 -13.18
C THR A 15 9.09 -8.04 -11.75
N LYS A 16 8.60 -9.05 -11.02
CA LYS A 16 9.01 -9.39 -9.66
C LYS A 16 10.50 -9.70 -9.61
N GLU A 17 11.00 -10.54 -10.51
CA GLU A 17 12.42 -10.87 -10.58
C GLU A 17 13.28 -9.63 -10.84
N LYS A 18 12.91 -8.80 -11.83
CA LYS A 18 13.62 -7.56 -12.15
C LYS A 18 13.65 -6.58 -10.97
N VAL A 19 12.54 -6.42 -10.26
CA VAL A 19 12.44 -5.50 -9.12
C VAL A 19 13.23 -6.01 -7.92
N LEU A 20 13.12 -7.30 -7.58
CA LEU A 20 13.88 -7.89 -6.48
C LEU A 20 15.38 -7.87 -6.75
N SER A 21 15.82 -8.14 -7.98
CA SER A 21 17.23 -8.01 -8.38
C SER A 21 17.73 -6.58 -8.23
N LYS A 22 16.92 -5.58 -8.64
CA LYS A 22 17.26 -4.16 -8.47
C LYS A 22 17.33 -3.76 -6.99
N TRP A 23 16.42 -4.24 -6.15
CA TRP A 23 16.41 -3.95 -4.72
C TRP A 23 17.57 -4.66 -3.99
N GLY A 24 17.92 -5.88 -4.37
CA GLY A 24 19.02 -6.64 -3.76
C GLY A 24 20.40 -5.98 -3.91
N LYS A 25 20.57 -5.11 -4.91
CA LYS A 25 21.78 -4.30 -5.10
C LYS A 25 21.93 -3.16 -4.08
N LYS A 26 20.89 -2.89 -3.28
CA LYS A 26 20.82 -1.77 -2.34
C LYS A 26 20.78 -2.30 -0.91
N LEU A 27 21.88 -2.18 -0.19
CA LEU A 27 22.00 -2.66 1.19
C LEU A 27 20.99 -1.97 2.12
N GLU A 28 20.65 -0.70 1.88
CA GLU A 28 19.66 0.03 2.68
C GLU A 28 18.24 -0.58 2.60
N LEU A 29 17.97 -1.39 1.58
CA LEU A 29 16.67 -2.03 1.39
C LEU A 29 16.59 -3.43 2.01
N ALA A 30 17.66 -3.98 2.60
CA ALA A 30 17.67 -5.36 3.09
C ALA A 30 16.51 -5.67 4.07
N THR A 31 16.30 -4.81 5.08
CA THR A 31 15.19 -4.96 6.02
C THR A 31 13.83 -4.83 5.35
N PHE A 32 13.71 -3.89 4.40
CA PHE A 32 12.48 -3.70 3.63
C PHE A 32 12.17 -4.93 2.76
N ILE A 33 13.15 -5.49 2.04
CA ILE A 33 12.98 -6.69 1.21
C ILE A 33 12.53 -7.87 2.08
N LYS A 34 13.14 -8.06 3.25
CA LYS A 34 12.75 -9.13 4.19
C LYS A 34 11.29 -8.98 4.63
N TYR A 35 10.89 -7.77 5.02
CA TYR A 35 9.50 -7.47 5.36
C TYR A 35 8.56 -7.68 4.17
N PHE A 36 8.93 -7.14 3.00
CA PHE A 36 8.11 -7.17 1.80
C PHE A 36 7.85 -8.61 1.34
N SER A 37 8.90 -9.43 1.28
CA SER A 37 8.78 -10.84 0.95
C SER A 37 7.85 -11.58 1.90
N LYS A 38 7.98 -11.35 3.21
CA LYS A 38 7.14 -12.00 4.22
C LYS A 38 5.66 -11.59 4.14
N GLN A 39 5.38 -10.32 3.85
CA GLN A 39 4.00 -9.80 3.89
C GLN A 39 3.29 -9.91 2.54
N TRP A 40 3.98 -9.53 1.47
CA TRP A 40 3.39 -9.29 0.15
C TRP A 40 3.72 -10.37 -0.87
N LEU A 41 4.73 -11.23 -0.64
CA LEU A 41 5.07 -12.30 -1.58
C LEU A 41 4.70 -13.71 -1.09
N ALA A 42 4.70 -13.93 0.22
CA ALA A 42 4.39 -15.22 0.84
C ALA A 42 3.42 -15.11 2.03
N GLY A 43 2.87 -13.91 2.23
CA GLY A 43 2.01 -13.60 3.37
C GLY A 43 0.53 -13.53 3.00
N LYS A 44 -0.29 -13.14 3.96
CA LYS A 44 -1.75 -13.01 3.81
C LYS A 44 -2.17 -12.06 2.68
N PHE A 45 -1.31 -11.10 2.33
CA PHE A 45 -1.62 -10.06 1.34
C PHE A 45 -1.03 -10.36 -0.03
N GLU A 46 -0.64 -11.60 -0.34
CA GLU A 46 0.04 -11.96 -1.60
C GLU A 46 -0.74 -11.66 -2.88
N GLN A 47 -2.07 -11.56 -2.81
CA GLN A 47 -2.94 -11.29 -3.97
C GLN A 47 -3.21 -9.80 -4.22
N TRP A 48 -2.22 -8.96 -3.95
CA TRP A 48 -2.33 -7.51 -4.10
C TRP A 48 -2.26 -7.02 -5.56
N GLN A 49 -1.86 -7.87 -6.52
CA GLN A 49 -1.66 -7.44 -7.91
C GLN A 49 -3.00 -7.08 -8.58
N SER A 50 -3.00 -6.05 -9.43
CA SER A 50 -4.22 -5.53 -10.05
C SER A 50 -4.95 -6.55 -10.92
N PHE A 51 -4.23 -7.46 -11.58
CA PHE A 51 -4.84 -8.49 -12.43
C PHE A 51 -5.60 -9.58 -11.64
N ARG A 52 -5.37 -9.68 -10.33
CA ARG A 52 -6.15 -10.57 -9.43
C ARG A 52 -7.42 -9.91 -8.90
N THR A 53 -7.53 -8.59 -9.05
CA THR A 53 -8.71 -7.84 -8.61
C THR A 53 -9.84 -8.00 -9.63
N PRO A 54 -11.05 -8.44 -9.22
CA PRO A 54 -12.19 -8.53 -10.12
C PRO A 54 -12.55 -7.18 -10.75
N ARG A 55 -13.16 -7.23 -11.94
CA ARG A 55 -13.65 -6.03 -12.61
C ARG A 55 -14.69 -5.31 -11.75
N GLY A 56 -14.63 -3.98 -11.72
CA GLY A 56 -15.52 -3.14 -10.91
C GLY A 56 -14.99 -2.82 -9.50
N PHE A 57 -13.88 -3.44 -9.08
CA PHE A 57 -13.20 -3.08 -7.85
C PHE A 57 -12.06 -2.10 -8.13
N ALA A 58 -11.79 -1.21 -7.18
CA ALA A 58 -10.71 -0.25 -7.29
C ALA A 58 -9.36 -0.99 -7.28
N THR A 59 -8.62 -0.87 -8.37
CA THR A 59 -7.27 -1.44 -8.52
C THR A 59 -6.18 -0.49 -8.02
N THR A 60 -6.54 0.72 -7.59
CA THR A 60 -5.60 1.71 -7.04
C THR A 60 -5.95 1.98 -5.59
N ASN A 61 -4.93 2.34 -4.81
CA ASN A 61 -5.10 2.83 -3.45
C ASN A 61 -5.70 4.25 -3.40
N ASN A 62 -6.04 4.86 -4.55
CA ASN A 62 -6.50 6.24 -4.67
C ASN A 62 -7.67 6.59 -3.72
N PRO A 63 -8.70 5.73 -3.50
CA PRO A 63 -9.74 6.04 -2.52
C PRO A 63 -9.20 6.15 -1.09
N ALA A 64 -8.31 5.24 -0.70
CA ALA A 64 -7.68 5.26 0.62
C ALA A 64 -6.70 6.42 0.77
N GLU A 65 -5.93 6.75 -0.26
CA GLU A 65 -5.04 7.91 -0.29
C GLU A 65 -5.82 9.23 -0.23
N GLN A 66 -6.91 9.34 -0.98
CA GLN A 66 -7.79 10.50 -0.97
C GLN A 66 -8.49 10.67 0.38
N PHE A 67 -8.98 9.58 0.97
CA PHE A 67 -9.51 9.58 2.33
C PHE A 67 -8.45 10.03 3.34
N ASN A 68 -7.25 9.43 3.30
CA ASN A 68 -6.15 9.80 4.19
C ASN A 68 -5.72 11.26 4.00
N ARG A 69 -5.80 11.80 2.79
CA ARG A 69 -5.53 13.21 2.49
C ARG A 69 -6.59 14.11 3.11
N ALA A 70 -7.87 13.80 2.92
CA ALA A 70 -8.97 14.57 3.54
C ALA A 70 -8.88 14.52 5.06
N LEU A 71 -8.65 13.34 5.64
CA LEU A 71 -8.44 13.16 7.08
C LEU A 71 -7.29 14.03 7.60
N LYS A 72 -6.13 13.99 6.93
CA LYS A 72 -4.96 14.78 7.32
C LYS A 72 -5.23 16.29 7.20
N ARG A 73 -5.95 16.71 6.15
CA ARG A 73 -6.26 18.12 5.90
C ARG A 73 -7.26 18.66 6.93
N ASP A 74 -8.37 17.96 7.14
CA ASP A 74 -9.54 18.51 7.83
C ASP A 74 -9.56 18.20 9.32
N TYR A 75 -9.02 17.05 9.73
CA TYR A 75 -9.16 16.55 11.11
C TYR A 75 -7.85 16.57 11.90
N THR A 76 -6.71 16.40 11.24
CA THR A 76 -5.40 16.47 11.92
C THR A 76 -4.61 17.74 11.60
N LEU A 77 -5.04 18.54 10.62
CA LEU A 77 -4.32 19.71 10.12
C LEU A 77 -2.84 19.41 9.80
N HIS A 78 -2.56 18.21 9.29
CA HIS A 78 -1.22 17.67 9.04
C HIS A 78 -0.32 17.55 10.29
N ARG A 79 -0.88 17.60 11.50
CA ARG A 79 -0.15 17.46 12.77
C ARG A 79 -0.24 16.05 13.32
N ARG A 80 0.82 15.64 14.03
CA ARG A 80 0.80 14.40 14.82
C ARG A 80 0.04 14.66 16.13
N LEU A 81 -1.08 13.97 16.30
CA LEU A 81 -1.93 14.08 17.49
C LEU A 81 -1.60 12.96 18.50
N LYS A 82 -1.84 13.22 19.79
CA LYS A 82 -1.87 12.16 20.81
C LYS A 82 -3.08 11.26 20.56
N MET A 83 -2.97 9.98 20.93
CA MET A 83 -4.01 8.97 20.65
C MET A 83 -5.41 9.39 21.08
N GLY A 84 -5.59 9.95 22.28
CA GLY A 84 -6.91 10.39 22.74
C GLY A 84 -7.54 11.47 21.86
N VAL A 85 -6.75 12.45 21.42
CA VAL A 85 -7.21 13.53 20.51
C VAL A 85 -7.49 12.97 19.12
N LEU A 86 -6.66 12.05 18.63
CA LEU A 86 -6.85 11.40 17.34
C LEU A 86 -8.18 10.63 17.30
N LEU A 87 -8.53 9.90 18.36
CA LEU A 87 -9.79 9.15 18.44
C LEU A 87 -11.01 10.07 18.40
N VAL A 88 -10.96 11.23 19.07
CA VAL A 88 -12.02 12.23 19.01
C VAL A 88 -12.19 12.76 17.59
N GLN A 89 -11.09 13.07 16.90
CA GLN A 89 -11.10 13.55 15.51
C GLN A 89 -11.64 12.48 14.55
N LEU A 90 -11.23 11.22 14.71
CA LEU A 90 -11.77 10.10 13.93
C LEU A 90 -13.27 9.90 14.18
N SER A 91 -13.72 10.03 15.43
CA SER A 91 -15.16 9.94 15.76
C SER A 91 -15.96 11.06 15.12
N ALA A 92 -15.41 12.29 15.07
CA ALA A 92 -16.05 13.41 14.35
C ALA A 92 -16.17 13.13 12.84
N CYS A 93 -15.14 12.52 12.24
CA CYS A 93 -15.15 12.13 10.83
C CYS A 93 -16.26 11.13 10.48
N CYS A 94 -16.64 10.25 11.41
CA CYS A 94 -17.68 9.24 11.18
C CYS A 94 -19.12 9.74 11.41
N LYS A 95 -19.31 10.99 11.84
CA LYS A 95 -20.64 11.59 12.11
C LYS A 95 -21.19 12.39 10.92
N HIS A 96 -20.47 12.41 9.81
CA HIS A 96 -20.82 13.05 8.54
C HIS A 96 -20.92 11.98 7.45
#